data_AF-A0A966QHA5-F1
#
_entry.id   AF-A0A966QHA5-F1
#
_cell.length_a   1.000
_cell.length_b   1.000
_cell.length_c   1.000
_cell.angle_alpha   90.00
_cell.angle_beta   90.00
_cell.angle_gamma   90.00
#
_symmetry.space_group_name_H-M   'P 1'
#
loop_
_entity.id
_entity.type
_entity.pdbx_description
1 polymer ?
#
loop_
_entity_poly.entity_id
_entity_poly.type
_entity_poly.pdbx_seq_one_letter_code
_entity_poly.pdbx_strand_id
1 'polypeptide(L)'
;GYGHNDLGRDTLDRVFARVLGAEKAAVRLQFVSGTHAIAAALFGVLRPGDRLLSLTGRPYDTLEEVIGVRGQGQGSLAEFGISYAELPLTAAGAVDGAGLAEALAPPTRMVLIQRSCGYSWRPSLPVASIGRLCERVKGLQPGCVVFVDNCYGELVEPLEPPQVGADLIAGSLIKNLGGTIAPSGGYVAGKAELVEQACCRLTAPGIGSEGGSGFDLHRLLFQGLFLAPQMVAESLICADLVAQVFADRGLAVQPLPGAERTDLIQAVRFGEPRALQEVCRAFQACSPVGGYVDPVPAPMPGYASELVMAGGTFIDGSTSEFSADGPLREPYVLFSQGG
;
A
#
# COMPACT_ATOMS: atom_id res chain seq x y z
N GLY A 1 -24.75 15.98 0.67
CA GLY A 1 -25.94 15.26 0.14
C GLY A 1 -25.48 14.03 -0.62
N TYR A 2 -26.34 13.43 -1.46
CA TYR A 2 -26.06 12.14 -2.13
C TYR A 2 -24.85 12.16 -3.10
N GLY A 3 -24.51 13.30 -3.69
CA GLY A 3 -23.36 13.42 -4.59
C GLY A 3 -23.56 12.79 -5.97
N HIS A 4 -24.80 12.65 -6.43
CA HIS A 4 -25.08 12.16 -7.78
C HIS A 4 -24.68 13.19 -8.85
N ASN A 5 -24.26 12.70 -10.02
CA ASN A 5 -23.82 13.51 -11.18
C ASN A 5 -22.73 14.54 -10.83
N ASP A 6 -21.82 14.18 -9.93
CA ASP A 6 -20.67 15.01 -9.58
C ASP A 6 -19.59 14.91 -10.67
N LEU A 7 -19.62 15.88 -11.59
CA LEU A 7 -18.67 15.94 -12.71
C LEU A 7 -17.22 16.03 -12.24
N GLY A 8 -16.94 16.65 -11.09
CA GLY A 8 -15.59 16.77 -10.54
C GLY A 8 -15.04 15.41 -10.14
N ARG A 9 -15.83 14.65 -9.37
CA ARG A 9 -15.52 13.28 -8.96
C ARG A 9 -15.33 12.35 -10.15
N ASP A 10 -16.27 12.35 -11.09
CA ASP A 10 -16.23 11.44 -12.23
C ASP A 10 -15.05 11.78 -13.17
N THR A 11 -14.66 13.06 -13.24
CA THR A 11 -13.46 13.48 -13.98
C THR A 11 -12.18 13.05 -13.28
N LEU A 12 -12.11 13.17 -11.95
CA LEU A 12 -10.97 12.71 -11.16
C LEU A 12 -10.73 11.21 -11.37
N ASP A 13 -11.80 10.42 -11.33
CA ASP A 13 -11.77 8.98 -11.59
C ASP A 13 -11.17 8.65 -12.97
N ARG A 14 -11.60 9.37 -14.02
CA ARG A 14 -11.04 9.17 -15.38
C ARG A 14 -9.58 9.56 -15.48
N VAL A 15 -9.15 10.62 -14.78
CA VAL A 15 -7.75 11.03 -14.76
C VAL A 15 -6.89 9.98 -14.04
N PHE A 16 -7.31 9.50 -12.88
CA PHE A 16 -6.61 8.42 -12.16
C PHE A 16 -6.54 7.13 -12.98
N ALA A 17 -7.64 6.72 -13.62
CA ALA A 17 -7.65 5.55 -14.49
C ALA A 17 -6.62 5.67 -15.62
N ARG A 18 -6.52 6.86 -16.24
CA ARG A 18 -5.52 7.14 -17.28
C ARG A 18 -4.08 7.11 -16.74
N VAL A 19 -3.82 7.74 -15.59
CA VAL A 19 -2.49 7.79 -14.97
C VAL A 19 -2.01 6.38 -14.58
N LEU A 20 -2.90 5.56 -14.02
CA LEU A 20 -2.60 4.21 -13.56
C LEU A 20 -2.70 3.14 -14.68
N GLY A 21 -3.06 3.55 -15.90
CA GLY A 21 -3.27 2.65 -17.04
C GLY A 21 -4.38 1.61 -16.83
N ALA A 22 -5.44 1.97 -16.12
CA ALA A 22 -6.59 1.13 -15.81
C ALA A 22 -7.82 1.47 -16.67
N GLU A 23 -8.76 0.53 -16.78
CA GLU A 23 -10.03 0.74 -17.48
C GLU A 23 -10.95 1.71 -16.71
N LYS A 24 -11.01 1.57 -15.38
CA LYS A 24 -11.78 2.41 -14.46
C LYS A 24 -10.95 2.66 -13.20
N ALA A 25 -11.21 3.78 -12.55
CA ALA A 25 -10.76 4.04 -11.18
C ALA A 25 -11.90 4.64 -10.37
N ALA A 26 -11.79 4.55 -9.05
CA ALA A 26 -12.65 5.24 -8.10
C ALA A 26 -11.79 5.83 -6.98
N VAL A 27 -11.77 7.15 -6.91
CA VAL A 27 -11.00 7.93 -5.94
C VAL A 27 -11.97 8.59 -4.98
N ARG A 28 -11.90 8.23 -3.70
CA ARG A 28 -12.94 8.60 -2.73
C ARG A 28 -12.31 9.01 -1.40
N LEU A 29 -12.78 10.13 -0.85
CA LEU A 29 -12.48 10.55 0.52
C LEU A 29 -13.19 9.67 1.58
N GLN A 30 -14.19 8.91 1.15
CA GLN A 30 -14.90 7.93 1.98
C GLN A 30 -14.01 6.74 2.39
N PHE A 31 -12.93 6.49 1.64
CA PHE A 31 -11.89 5.58 2.09
C PHE A 31 -11.07 6.26 3.20
N VAL A 32 -11.28 5.85 4.45
CA VAL A 32 -10.52 6.38 5.59
C VAL A 32 -9.00 6.12 5.52
N SER A 33 -8.56 5.12 4.75
CA SER A 33 -7.14 4.78 4.57
C SER A 33 -6.92 3.88 3.34
N GLY A 34 -5.64 3.62 3.01
CA GLY A 34 -5.27 2.60 2.01
C GLY A 34 -5.73 1.20 2.40
N THR A 35 -5.61 0.83 3.69
CA THR A 35 -6.12 -0.46 4.20
C THR A 35 -7.63 -0.59 3.98
N HIS A 36 -8.41 0.48 4.12
CA HIS A 36 -9.83 0.46 3.81
C HIS A 36 -10.07 0.26 2.30
N ALA A 37 -9.31 0.92 1.43
CA ALA A 37 -9.43 0.70 -0.02
C ALA A 37 -9.12 -0.75 -0.42
N ILE A 38 -8.08 -1.35 0.16
CA ILE A 38 -7.72 -2.75 -0.03
C ILE A 38 -8.82 -3.68 0.51
N ALA A 39 -9.32 -3.44 1.73
CA ALA A 39 -10.41 -4.23 2.29
C ALA A 39 -11.67 -4.16 1.42
N ALA A 40 -12.04 -2.97 0.92
CA ALA A 40 -13.16 -2.81 0.01
C ALA A 40 -12.98 -3.57 -1.31
N ALA A 41 -11.76 -3.60 -1.87
CA ALA A 41 -11.42 -4.42 -3.03
C ALA A 41 -11.57 -5.92 -2.74
N LEU A 42 -11.01 -6.41 -1.63
CA LEU A 42 -11.08 -7.82 -1.25
C LEU A 42 -12.53 -8.27 -1.01
N PHE A 43 -13.27 -7.59 -0.13
CA PHE A 43 -14.67 -7.91 0.17
C PHE A 43 -15.62 -7.65 -1.00
N GLY A 44 -15.28 -6.68 -1.87
CA GLY A 44 -16.06 -6.38 -3.07
C GLY A 44 -16.06 -7.55 -4.05
N VAL A 45 -14.92 -8.22 -4.21
CA VAL A 45 -14.74 -9.28 -5.22
C VAL A 45 -14.95 -10.69 -4.66
N LEU A 46 -14.47 -10.98 -3.45
CA LEU A 46 -14.51 -12.32 -2.86
C LEU A 46 -15.90 -12.65 -2.29
N ARG A 47 -16.28 -13.92 -2.34
CA ARG A 47 -17.56 -14.47 -1.88
C ARG A 47 -17.33 -15.72 -1.00
N PRO A 48 -18.31 -16.12 -0.18
CA PRO A 48 -18.20 -17.36 0.59
C PRO A 48 -17.83 -18.56 -0.29
N GLY A 49 -16.84 -19.34 0.13
CA GLY A 49 -16.28 -20.46 -0.61
C GLY A 49 -15.11 -20.10 -1.54
N ASP A 50 -14.85 -18.81 -1.78
CA ASP A 50 -13.68 -18.39 -2.54
C ASP A 50 -12.36 -18.62 -1.77
N ARG A 51 -11.26 -18.58 -2.52
CA ARG A 51 -9.90 -18.64 -2.00
C ARG A 51 -9.10 -17.42 -2.41
N LEU A 52 -8.48 -16.77 -1.42
CA LEU A 52 -7.46 -15.74 -1.56
C LEU A 52 -6.07 -16.37 -1.37
N LEU A 53 -5.13 -16.10 -2.28
CA LEU A 53 -3.74 -16.55 -2.17
C LEU A 53 -2.78 -15.36 -2.20
N SER A 54 -2.03 -15.12 -1.11
CA SER A 54 -0.95 -14.13 -1.14
C SER A 54 0.30 -14.72 -1.80
N LEU A 55 0.81 -14.06 -2.85
CA LEU A 55 2.00 -14.50 -3.60
C LEU A 55 3.31 -13.93 -3.06
N THR A 56 3.22 -12.90 -2.21
CA THR A 56 4.37 -12.17 -1.66
C THR A 56 4.58 -12.48 -0.18
N GLY A 57 4.29 -13.72 0.23
CA GLY A 57 4.30 -14.14 1.63
C GLY A 57 3.15 -13.55 2.43
N ARG A 58 3.31 -13.54 3.76
CA ARG A 58 2.34 -12.94 4.67
C ARG A 58 2.25 -11.42 4.45
N PRO A 59 1.04 -10.85 4.28
CA PRO A 59 0.85 -9.41 4.14
C PRO A 59 1.14 -8.67 5.45
N TYR A 60 1.21 -7.35 5.37
CA TYR A 60 1.43 -6.47 6.54
C TYR A 60 0.33 -6.61 7.62
N ASP A 61 0.71 -6.38 8.89
CA ASP A 61 -0.03 -6.71 10.11
C ASP A 61 -1.52 -6.31 10.11
N THR A 62 -1.87 -5.14 9.56
CA THR A 62 -3.28 -4.67 9.57
C THR A 62 -4.16 -5.47 8.60
N LEU A 63 -3.57 -6.02 7.53
CA LEU A 63 -4.30 -6.84 6.57
C LEU A 63 -4.54 -8.26 7.10
N GLU A 64 -3.76 -8.73 8.08
CA GLU A 64 -4.00 -10.00 8.76
C GLU A 64 -5.38 -10.05 9.44
N GLU A 65 -5.83 -8.93 10.04
CA GLU A 65 -7.14 -8.83 10.68
C GLU A 65 -8.28 -8.75 9.65
N VAL A 66 -8.07 -8.07 8.53
CA VAL A 66 -9.01 -8.04 7.41
C VAL A 66 -9.24 -9.46 6.86
N ILE A 67 -8.16 -10.23 6.73
CA ILE A 67 -8.21 -11.61 6.22
C ILE A 67 -8.76 -12.57 7.28
N GLY A 68 -8.46 -12.35 8.56
CA GLY A 68 -8.84 -13.25 9.65
C GLY A 68 -7.75 -14.25 10.03
N VAL A 69 -6.48 -13.93 9.72
CA VAL A 69 -5.30 -14.69 10.20
C VAL A 69 -5.01 -14.36 11.67
N ARG A 70 -5.29 -13.11 12.06
CA ARG A 70 -5.14 -12.59 13.42
C ARG A 70 -6.43 -11.88 13.84
N GLY A 71 -6.82 -12.01 15.10
CA GLY A 71 -8.09 -11.48 15.60
C GLY A 71 -9.32 -12.29 15.16
N GLN A 72 -10.45 -12.10 15.84
CA GLN A 72 -11.73 -12.78 15.56
C GLN A 72 -12.92 -11.89 15.95
N GLY A 73 -14.07 -12.10 15.32
CA GLY A 73 -15.35 -11.44 15.66
C GLY A 73 -15.51 -10.03 15.10
N GLN A 74 -14.73 -9.67 14.07
CA GLN A 74 -14.72 -8.33 13.46
C GLN A 74 -15.26 -8.33 12.02
N GLY A 75 -15.79 -9.45 11.53
CA GLY A 75 -16.28 -9.58 10.15
C GLY A 75 -15.14 -9.74 9.14
N SER A 76 -14.09 -10.49 9.49
CA SER A 76 -12.96 -10.82 8.60
C SER A 76 -13.38 -11.70 7.41
N LEU A 77 -12.55 -11.78 6.36
CA LEU A 77 -12.83 -12.65 5.20
C LEU A 77 -13.08 -14.11 5.63
N ALA A 78 -12.30 -14.63 6.59
CA ALA A 78 -12.47 -15.96 7.15
C ALA A 78 -13.87 -16.18 7.77
N GLU A 79 -14.43 -15.20 8.47
CA GLU A 79 -15.77 -15.26 9.05
C GLU A 79 -16.89 -15.31 7.99
N PHE A 80 -16.62 -14.80 6.78
CA PHE A 80 -17.49 -14.92 5.62
C PHE A 80 -17.24 -16.21 4.80
N GLY A 81 -16.46 -17.16 5.32
CA GLY A 81 -16.19 -18.44 4.66
C GLY A 81 -15.25 -18.32 3.45
N ILE A 82 -14.43 -17.27 3.39
CA ILE A 82 -13.38 -17.11 2.38
C ILE A 82 -12.09 -17.72 2.92
N SER A 83 -11.54 -18.68 2.20
CA SER A 83 -10.30 -19.35 2.57
C SER A 83 -9.08 -18.52 2.16
N TYR A 84 -8.00 -18.66 2.91
CA TYR A 84 -6.76 -17.93 2.69
C TYR A 84 -5.56 -18.86 2.71
N ALA A 85 -4.59 -18.60 1.83
CA ALA A 85 -3.31 -19.26 1.77
C ALA A 85 -2.18 -18.26 1.42
N GLU A 86 -0.95 -18.66 1.69
CA GLU A 86 0.26 -17.88 1.42
C GLU A 86 1.24 -18.74 0.65
N LEU A 87 1.89 -18.17 -0.35
CA LEU A 87 3.13 -18.69 -0.93
C LEU A 87 4.30 -18.10 -0.14
N PRO A 88 5.07 -18.90 0.60
CA PRO A 88 6.24 -18.40 1.31
C PRO A 88 7.24 -17.75 0.35
N LEU A 89 7.87 -16.67 0.81
CA LEU A 89 9.00 -16.10 0.10
C LEU A 89 10.21 -17.02 0.24
N THR A 90 11.11 -16.97 -0.74
CA THR A 90 12.43 -17.59 -0.66
C THR A 90 13.25 -17.00 0.48
N ALA A 91 14.35 -17.66 0.87
CA ALA A 91 15.27 -17.15 1.90
C ALA A 91 15.86 -15.77 1.56
N ALA A 92 15.91 -15.41 0.27
CA ALA A 92 16.33 -14.09 -0.21
C ALA A 92 15.20 -13.02 -0.16
N GLY A 93 14.01 -13.38 0.31
CA GLY A 93 12.84 -12.49 0.35
C GLY A 93 12.14 -12.29 -1.00
N ALA A 94 12.50 -13.06 -2.03
CA ALA A 94 11.86 -13.02 -3.35
C ALA A 94 10.71 -14.02 -3.45
N VAL A 95 9.77 -13.77 -4.37
CA VAL A 95 8.65 -14.69 -4.66
C VAL A 95 9.16 -16.04 -5.17
N ASP A 96 8.64 -17.13 -4.61
CA ASP A 96 8.98 -18.49 -5.05
C ASP A 96 8.25 -18.84 -6.35
N GLY A 97 8.91 -18.55 -7.48
CA GLY A 97 8.37 -18.87 -8.80
C GLY A 97 8.21 -20.37 -9.05
N ALA A 98 8.95 -21.24 -8.36
CA ALA A 98 8.85 -22.69 -8.52
C ALA A 98 7.62 -23.25 -7.79
N GLY A 99 7.35 -22.75 -6.58
CA GLY A 99 6.18 -23.13 -5.78
C GLY A 99 4.84 -22.59 -6.29
N LEU A 100 4.85 -21.63 -7.22
CA LEU A 100 3.63 -20.97 -7.70
C LEU A 100 2.60 -21.92 -8.33
N ALA A 101 3.06 -22.93 -9.09
CA ALA A 101 2.15 -23.89 -9.73
C ALA A 101 1.43 -24.78 -8.71
N GLU A 102 2.14 -25.21 -7.66
CA GLU A 102 1.57 -25.98 -6.56
C GLU A 102 0.62 -25.13 -5.71
N ALA A 103 1.01 -23.89 -5.41
CA ALA A 103 0.19 -22.96 -4.63
C ALA A 103 -1.14 -22.63 -5.33
N LEU A 104 -1.15 -22.58 -6.68
CA LEU A 104 -2.33 -22.38 -7.52
C LEU A 104 -3.05 -23.67 -7.94
N ALA A 105 -2.60 -24.85 -7.50
CA ALA A 105 -3.28 -26.10 -7.84
C ALA A 105 -4.73 -26.15 -7.32
N PRO A 106 -5.04 -25.66 -6.10
CA PRO A 106 -6.43 -25.45 -5.69
C PRO A 106 -7.05 -24.22 -6.39
N PRO A 107 -8.33 -24.28 -6.80
CA PRO A 107 -9.02 -23.14 -7.42
C PRO A 107 -8.92 -21.87 -6.58
N THR A 108 -8.28 -20.85 -7.14
CA THR A 108 -8.05 -19.57 -6.46
C THR A 108 -8.88 -18.47 -7.12
N ARG A 109 -9.74 -17.77 -6.37
CA ARG A 109 -10.52 -16.67 -6.93
C ARG A 109 -9.66 -15.45 -7.18
N MET A 110 -8.78 -15.14 -6.24
CA MET A 110 -7.93 -13.96 -6.28
C MET A 110 -6.54 -14.28 -5.72
N VAL A 111 -5.51 -13.77 -6.39
CA VAL A 111 -4.18 -13.63 -5.82
C VAL A 111 -3.94 -12.20 -5.34
N LEU A 112 -3.26 -12.07 -4.20
CA LEU A 112 -2.78 -10.81 -3.64
C LEU A 112 -1.27 -10.70 -3.88
N ILE A 113 -0.84 -9.57 -4.42
CA ILE A 113 0.57 -9.19 -4.55
C ILE A 113 0.77 -7.88 -3.79
N GLN A 114 1.66 -7.88 -2.80
CA GLN A 114 2.07 -6.66 -2.11
C GLN A 114 3.33 -6.11 -2.78
N ARG A 115 3.24 -4.93 -3.41
CA ARG A 115 4.38 -4.30 -4.11
C ARG A 115 5.47 -3.87 -3.14
N SER A 116 5.11 -3.04 -2.17
CA SER A 116 6.04 -2.53 -1.17
C SER A 116 6.39 -3.58 -0.10
N CYS A 117 7.61 -3.54 0.44
CA CYS A 117 8.06 -4.45 1.48
C CYS A 117 7.29 -4.31 2.81
N GLY A 118 6.66 -3.18 3.08
CA GLY A 118 6.10 -2.88 4.41
C GLY A 118 7.16 -3.08 5.49
N TYR A 119 6.77 -3.61 6.66
CA TYR A 119 7.68 -3.87 7.79
C TYR A 119 8.54 -5.13 7.70
N SER A 120 8.83 -5.61 6.48
CA SER A 120 9.67 -6.79 6.27
C SER A 120 11.01 -6.40 5.67
N TRP A 121 12.08 -7.06 6.12
CA TRP A 121 13.39 -6.96 5.51
C TRP A 121 13.47 -7.79 4.21
N ARG A 122 12.83 -7.32 3.14
CA ARG A 122 12.85 -7.91 1.81
C ARG A 122 12.80 -6.84 0.72
N PRO A 123 13.24 -7.12 -0.51
CA PRO A 123 13.09 -6.16 -1.60
C PRO A 123 11.62 -5.94 -1.92
N SER A 124 11.24 -4.69 -2.18
CA SER A 124 9.97 -4.36 -2.84
C SER A 124 9.97 -4.89 -4.28
N LEU A 125 8.79 -5.20 -4.83
CA LEU A 125 8.66 -5.86 -6.13
C LEU A 125 8.63 -4.85 -7.29
N PRO A 126 9.56 -4.92 -8.26
CA PRO A 126 9.49 -4.11 -9.47
C PRO A 126 8.25 -4.43 -10.32
N VAL A 127 7.71 -3.44 -11.04
CA VAL A 127 6.52 -3.62 -11.89
C VAL A 127 6.74 -4.69 -12.95
N ALA A 128 7.95 -4.80 -13.52
CA ALA A 128 8.29 -5.88 -14.44
C ALA A 128 8.17 -7.28 -13.81
N SER A 129 8.49 -7.42 -12.51
CA SER A 129 8.31 -8.68 -11.77
C SER A 129 6.83 -8.98 -11.52
N ILE A 130 6.04 -7.95 -11.22
CA ILE A 130 4.58 -8.07 -11.09
C ILE A 130 3.98 -8.55 -12.42
N GLY A 131 4.42 -8.00 -13.55
CA GLY A 131 3.97 -8.44 -14.88
C GLY A 131 4.22 -9.93 -15.15
N ARG A 132 5.43 -10.42 -14.84
CA ARG A 132 5.74 -11.86 -14.96
C ARG A 132 4.85 -12.73 -14.06
N LEU A 133 4.51 -12.25 -12.86
CA LEU A 133 3.57 -12.95 -11.97
C LEU A 133 2.16 -12.95 -12.55
N CYS A 134 1.69 -11.83 -13.11
CA CYS A 134 0.39 -11.74 -13.76
C CYS A 134 0.30 -12.75 -14.91
N GLU A 135 1.25 -12.76 -15.83
CA GLU A 135 1.31 -13.70 -16.94
C GLU A 135 1.29 -15.16 -16.46
N ARG A 136 2.08 -15.47 -15.43
CA ARG A 136 2.18 -16.84 -14.90
C ARG A 136 0.91 -17.29 -14.21
N VAL A 137 0.30 -16.43 -13.39
CA VAL A 137 -0.99 -16.71 -12.73
C VAL A 137 -2.08 -16.95 -13.78
N LYS A 138 -2.17 -16.09 -14.79
CA LYS A 138 -3.17 -16.22 -15.86
C LYS A 138 -2.93 -17.45 -16.73
N GLY A 139 -1.67 -17.84 -16.96
CA GLY A 139 -1.34 -19.07 -17.68
C GLY A 139 -1.73 -20.35 -16.93
N LEU A 140 -1.67 -20.33 -15.59
CA LEU A 140 -2.05 -21.47 -14.74
C LEU A 140 -3.55 -21.51 -14.46
N GLN A 141 -4.16 -20.33 -14.22
CA GLN A 141 -5.57 -20.20 -13.88
C GLN A 141 -6.16 -18.90 -14.50
N PRO A 142 -6.61 -18.94 -15.77
CA PRO A 142 -7.02 -17.74 -16.52
C PRO A 142 -8.08 -16.86 -15.86
N GLY A 143 -8.99 -17.45 -15.09
CA GLY A 143 -10.06 -16.74 -14.37
C GLY A 143 -9.67 -16.17 -13.00
N CYS A 144 -8.43 -16.37 -12.55
CA CYS A 144 -7.96 -15.87 -11.26
C CYS A 144 -7.71 -14.36 -11.31
N VAL A 145 -8.30 -13.60 -10.39
CA VAL A 145 -8.10 -12.14 -10.31
C VAL A 145 -6.73 -11.84 -9.71
N VAL A 146 -5.93 -11.00 -10.36
CA VAL A 146 -4.65 -10.51 -9.83
C VAL A 146 -4.87 -9.14 -9.20
N PHE A 147 -4.86 -9.10 -7.88
CA PHE A 147 -4.96 -7.88 -7.10
C PHE A 147 -3.59 -7.45 -6.57
N VAL A 148 -3.24 -6.17 -6.74
CA VAL A 148 -1.98 -5.60 -6.26
C VAL A 148 -2.24 -4.49 -5.25
N ASP A 149 -1.71 -4.63 -4.03
CA ASP A 149 -1.53 -3.50 -3.13
C ASP A 149 -0.37 -2.64 -3.65
N ASN A 150 -0.70 -1.47 -4.19
CA ASN A 150 0.23 -0.61 -4.92
C ASN A 150 0.81 0.53 -4.05
N CYS A 151 0.49 0.55 -2.75
CA CYS A 151 0.95 1.60 -1.84
C CYS A 151 2.47 1.80 -1.93
N TYR A 152 2.88 3.08 -1.94
CA TYR A 152 4.26 3.58 -2.02
C TYR A 152 4.94 3.41 -3.37
N GLY A 153 4.39 2.61 -4.29
CA GLY A 153 4.99 2.38 -5.60
C GLY A 153 4.50 3.33 -6.70
N GLU A 154 3.46 4.11 -6.42
CA GLU A 154 2.85 4.93 -7.44
C GLU A 154 3.82 5.99 -7.96
N LEU A 155 3.97 6.08 -9.28
CA LEU A 155 4.82 7.01 -10.03
C LEU A 155 6.34 6.86 -9.79
N VAL A 156 6.77 5.80 -9.10
CA VAL A 156 8.20 5.48 -8.94
C VAL A 156 8.79 4.88 -10.20
N GLU A 157 8.00 4.07 -10.91
CA GLU A 157 8.36 3.48 -12.20
C GLU A 157 7.49 4.09 -13.33
N PRO A 158 7.93 4.03 -14.61
CA PRO A 158 7.15 4.56 -15.74
C PRO A 158 5.82 3.83 -16.02
N LEU A 159 5.64 2.63 -15.47
CA LEU A 159 4.45 1.80 -15.64
C LEU A 159 3.88 1.46 -14.27
N GLU A 160 2.56 1.27 -14.22
CA GLU A 160 1.84 0.78 -13.04
C GLU A 160 1.33 -0.65 -13.25
N PRO A 161 1.00 -1.40 -12.17
CA PRO A 161 0.60 -2.80 -12.28
C PRO A 161 -0.54 -3.11 -13.27
N PRO A 162 -1.58 -2.27 -13.45
CA PRO A 162 -2.62 -2.53 -14.46
C PRO A 162 -2.08 -2.64 -15.88
N GLN A 163 -1.04 -1.88 -16.22
CA GLN A 163 -0.41 -1.88 -17.54
C GLN A 163 0.38 -3.15 -17.84
N VAL A 164 0.67 -3.97 -16.82
CA VAL A 164 1.40 -5.23 -16.94
C VAL A 164 0.55 -6.45 -16.53
N GLY A 165 -0.77 -6.28 -16.43
CA GLY A 165 -1.72 -7.39 -16.31
C GLY A 165 -2.38 -7.56 -14.94
N ALA A 166 -2.16 -6.65 -13.98
CA ALA A 166 -2.97 -6.63 -12.76
C ALA A 166 -4.43 -6.26 -13.08
N ASP A 167 -5.40 -6.99 -12.51
CA ASP A 167 -6.82 -6.74 -12.78
C ASP A 167 -7.39 -5.64 -11.89
N LEU A 168 -6.84 -5.47 -10.68
CA LEU A 168 -7.29 -4.50 -9.70
C LEU A 168 -6.12 -4.08 -8.81
N ILE A 169 -6.03 -2.79 -8.51
CA ILE A 169 -5.09 -2.22 -7.55
C ILE A 169 -5.82 -1.32 -6.57
N ALA A 170 -5.21 -1.12 -5.40
CA ALA A 170 -5.68 -0.15 -4.43
C ALA A 170 -4.50 0.57 -3.76
N GLY A 171 -4.76 1.75 -3.23
CA GLY A 171 -3.78 2.52 -2.47
C GLY A 171 -4.39 3.70 -1.71
N SER A 172 -3.54 4.50 -1.09
CA SER A 172 -3.93 5.62 -0.23
C SER A 172 -3.65 6.96 -0.90
N LEU A 173 -4.49 7.96 -0.62
CA LEU A 173 -4.25 9.34 -1.05
C LEU A 173 -3.38 10.12 -0.08
N ILE A 174 -3.18 9.69 1.17
CA ILE A 174 -2.16 10.32 2.06
C ILE A 174 -0.76 9.74 1.82
N LYS A 175 -0.57 9.17 0.64
CA LYS A 175 0.68 8.63 0.06
C LYS A 175 0.90 9.29 -1.30
N ASN A 176 1.70 8.66 -2.16
CA ASN A 176 2.27 9.19 -3.40
C ASN A 176 1.26 10.03 -4.21
N LEU A 177 0.11 9.46 -4.55
CA LEU A 177 -0.87 10.09 -5.45
C LEU A 177 -1.62 11.30 -4.86
N GLY A 178 -1.50 11.56 -3.56
CA GLY A 178 -2.02 12.81 -2.98
C GLY A 178 -1.03 13.95 -2.95
N GLY A 179 0.24 13.70 -3.30
CA GLY A 179 1.28 14.71 -3.44
C GLY A 179 1.37 15.67 -2.25
N THR A 180 1.29 15.14 -1.01
CA THR A 180 1.28 15.89 0.27
C THR A 180 0.15 16.92 0.45
N ILE A 181 -0.82 16.98 -0.46
CA ILE A 181 -1.96 17.91 -0.44
C ILE A 181 -3.28 17.23 -0.08
N ALA A 182 -3.48 15.98 -0.51
CA ALA A 182 -4.72 15.27 -0.25
C ALA A 182 -4.90 15.03 1.26
N PRO A 183 -6.01 15.47 1.87
CA PRO A 183 -6.16 15.43 3.33
C PRO A 183 -6.55 14.05 3.88
N SER A 184 -7.07 13.17 3.03
CA SER A 184 -7.47 11.81 3.34
C SER A 184 -7.78 11.07 2.04
N GLY A 185 -8.26 9.84 2.14
CA GLY A 185 -8.82 9.09 1.02
C GLY A 185 -7.99 7.91 0.58
N GLY A 186 -8.54 7.23 -0.41
CA GLY A 186 -7.94 6.09 -1.08
C GLY A 186 -8.45 5.97 -2.51
N TYR A 187 -7.88 5.03 -3.23
CA TYR A 187 -8.31 4.72 -4.59
C TYR A 187 -8.37 3.21 -4.82
N VAL A 188 -9.22 2.82 -5.75
CA VAL A 188 -9.17 1.53 -6.44
C VAL A 188 -9.11 1.79 -7.94
N ALA A 189 -8.33 1.02 -8.68
CA ALA A 189 -8.22 1.15 -10.14
C ALA A 189 -7.98 -0.22 -10.79
N GLY A 190 -8.54 -0.44 -11.98
CA GLY A 190 -8.36 -1.70 -12.70
C GLY A 190 -9.49 -1.94 -13.68
N LYS A 191 -9.91 -3.20 -13.80
CA LYS A 191 -11.08 -3.60 -14.60
C LYS A 191 -12.35 -2.97 -14.09
N ALA A 192 -13.20 -2.51 -15.01
CA ALA A 192 -14.40 -1.74 -14.67
C ALA A 192 -15.34 -2.48 -13.71
N GLU A 193 -15.53 -3.79 -13.93
CA GLU A 193 -16.40 -4.63 -13.08
C GLU A 193 -15.87 -4.81 -11.65
N LEU A 194 -14.55 -4.90 -11.48
CA LEU A 194 -13.92 -5.13 -10.18
C LEU A 194 -13.88 -3.84 -9.35
N VAL A 195 -13.64 -2.71 -10.02
CA VAL A 195 -13.76 -1.39 -9.42
C VAL A 195 -15.18 -1.14 -8.92
N GLU A 196 -16.20 -1.50 -9.72
CA GLU A 196 -17.60 -1.35 -9.31
C GLU A 196 -17.95 -2.22 -8.11
N GLN A 197 -17.46 -3.47 -8.08
CA GLN A 197 -17.62 -4.37 -6.95
C GLN A 197 -17.01 -3.81 -5.66
N ALA A 198 -15.82 -3.21 -5.75
CA ALA A 198 -15.18 -2.53 -4.62
C ALA A 198 -15.99 -1.30 -4.16
N CYS A 199 -16.53 -0.51 -5.08
CA CYS A 199 -17.38 0.64 -4.76
C CYS A 199 -18.72 0.23 -4.12
N CYS A 200 -19.32 -0.88 -4.55
CA CYS A 200 -20.51 -1.43 -3.91
C CYS A 200 -20.24 -1.86 -2.46
N ARG A 201 -19.02 -2.33 -2.18
CA ARG A 201 -18.60 -2.63 -0.81
C ARG A 201 -18.32 -1.38 0.02
N LEU A 202 -17.72 -0.35 -0.58
CA LEU A 202 -17.51 0.95 0.08
C LEU A 202 -18.85 1.62 0.45
N THR A 203 -19.84 1.51 -0.42
CA THR A 203 -21.15 2.16 -0.28
C THR A 203 -22.24 1.14 0.03
N ALA A 204 -23.04 0.75 -0.98
CA ALA A 204 -24.01 -0.32 -0.94
C ALA A 204 -24.29 -0.84 -2.36
N PRO A 205 -24.74 -2.10 -2.51
CA PRO A 205 -25.26 -2.61 -3.78
C PRO A 205 -26.37 -1.72 -4.36
N GLY A 206 -26.32 -1.45 -5.66
CA GLY A 206 -27.25 -0.56 -6.35
C GLY A 206 -26.89 0.93 -6.30
N ILE A 207 -26.08 1.36 -5.32
CA ILE A 207 -25.50 2.72 -5.28
C ILE A 207 -24.12 2.71 -5.94
N GLY A 208 -23.24 1.82 -5.49
CA GLY A 208 -21.94 1.60 -6.10
C GLY A 208 -21.09 2.87 -6.21
N SER A 209 -20.47 3.08 -7.37
CA SER A 209 -19.57 4.21 -7.60
C SER A 209 -20.26 5.57 -7.77
N GLU A 210 -21.58 5.60 -7.93
CA GLU A 210 -22.36 6.82 -8.23
C GLU A 210 -22.67 7.68 -6.99
N GLY A 211 -22.57 7.09 -5.80
CA GLY A 211 -22.88 7.75 -4.53
C GLY A 211 -21.64 8.34 -3.83
N GLY A 212 -21.85 9.42 -3.08
CA GLY A 212 -20.85 10.04 -2.21
C GLY A 212 -20.44 11.44 -2.68
N SER A 213 -20.48 12.40 -1.74
CA SER A 213 -20.07 13.79 -1.98
C SER A 213 -18.56 13.96 -1.83
N GLY A 214 -17.94 14.78 -2.68
CA GLY A 214 -16.50 15.08 -2.61
C GLY A 214 -16.08 16.18 -1.62
N PHE A 215 -16.99 16.63 -0.73
CA PHE A 215 -16.75 17.64 0.33
C PHE A 215 -16.15 18.97 -0.15
N ASP A 216 -16.33 19.32 -1.43
CA ASP A 216 -15.69 20.48 -2.08
C ASP A 216 -14.15 20.47 -2.05
N LEU A 217 -13.56 19.26 -1.98
CA LEU A 217 -12.11 19.07 -1.91
C LEU A 217 -11.49 18.59 -3.22
N HIS A 218 -12.26 18.52 -4.32
CA HIS A 218 -11.77 18.08 -5.63
C HIS A 218 -10.53 18.87 -6.08
N ARG A 219 -10.50 20.18 -5.84
CA ARG A 219 -9.34 21.02 -6.15
C ARG A 219 -8.06 20.50 -5.49
N LEU A 220 -8.12 20.11 -4.21
CA LEU A 220 -6.96 19.56 -3.49
C LEU A 220 -6.54 18.21 -4.06
N LEU A 221 -7.50 17.36 -4.43
CA LEU A 221 -7.21 16.05 -5.01
C LEU A 221 -6.54 16.16 -6.40
N PHE A 222 -7.04 17.06 -7.26
CA PHE A 222 -6.41 17.33 -8.55
C PHE A 222 -5.02 17.97 -8.39
N GLN A 223 -4.89 18.93 -7.48
CA GLN A 223 -3.60 19.58 -7.21
C GLN A 223 -2.58 18.58 -6.65
N GLY A 224 -2.99 17.74 -5.70
CA GLY A 224 -2.17 16.67 -5.14
C GLY A 224 -1.68 15.69 -6.20
N LEU A 225 -2.59 15.19 -7.05
CA LEU A 225 -2.21 14.32 -8.15
C LEU A 225 -1.25 14.99 -9.13
N PHE A 226 -1.46 16.27 -9.44
CA PHE A 226 -0.58 17.00 -10.37
C PHE A 226 0.84 17.19 -9.80
N LEU A 227 0.96 17.39 -8.48
CA LEU A 227 2.25 17.52 -7.79
C LEU A 227 2.89 16.18 -7.42
N ALA A 228 2.13 15.09 -7.41
CA ALA A 228 2.59 13.76 -7.01
C ALA A 228 3.89 13.31 -7.69
N PRO A 229 4.11 13.46 -9.02
CA PRO A 229 5.37 13.06 -9.63
C PRO A 229 6.59 13.79 -9.04
N GLN A 230 6.46 15.09 -8.75
CA GLN A 230 7.54 15.86 -8.14
C GLN A 230 7.79 15.39 -6.70
N MET A 231 6.73 15.21 -5.90
CA MET A 231 6.87 14.80 -4.50
C MET A 231 7.48 13.39 -4.39
N VAL A 232 7.12 12.48 -5.30
CA VAL A 232 7.73 11.15 -5.40
C VAL A 232 9.21 11.26 -5.73
N ALA A 233 9.61 12.14 -6.65
CA ALA A 233 11.03 12.34 -6.97
C ALA A 233 11.84 12.87 -5.77
N GLU A 234 11.31 13.86 -5.03
CA GLU A 234 11.95 14.36 -3.80
C GLU A 234 12.10 13.24 -2.75
N SER A 235 11.05 12.45 -2.54
CA SER A 235 11.06 11.32 -1.60
C SER A 235 12.11 10.26 -1.96
N LEU A 236 12.32 10.01 -3.25
CA LEU A 236 13.35 9.08 -3.72
C LEU A 236 14.77 9.60 -3.45
N ILE A 237 14.99 10.92 -3.63
CA ILE A 237 16.27 11.56 -3.28
C ILE A 237 16.51 11.46 -1.77
N CYS A 238 15.48 11.70 -0.96
CA CYS A 238 15.53 11.56 0.49
C CYS A 238 15.87 10.12 0.91
N ALA A 239 15.18 9.13 0.33
CA ALA A 239 15.43 7.71 0.58
C ALA A 239 16.88 7.32 0.24
N ASP A 240 17.45 7.85 -0.85
CA ASP A 240 18.84 7.60 -1.23
C ASP A 240 19.84 8.25 -0.27
N LEU A 241 19.54 9.48 0.18
CA LEU A 241 20.35 10.17 1.19
C LEU A 241 20.36 9.40 2.52
N VAL A 242 19.20 8.94 2.99
CA VAL A 242 19.10 8.11 4.19
C VAL A 242 19.91 6.83 4.02
N ALA A 243 19.76 6.13 2.89
CA ALA A 243 20.56 4.94 2.58
C ALA A 243 22.06 5.22 2.68
N GLN A 244 22.53 6.28 2.03
CA GLN A 244 23.95 6.63 1.95
C GLN A 244 24.52 6.97 3.33
N VAL A 245 23.82 7.83 4.09
CA VAL A 245 24.26 8.26 5.42
C VAL A 245 24.42 7.09 6.38
N PHE A 246 23.48 6.15 6.41
CA PHE A 246 23.57 5.00 7.32
C PHE A 246 24.52 3.92 6.80
N ALA A 247 24.62 3.70 5.48
CA ALA A 247 25.59 2.80 4.88
C ALA A 247 27.04 3.23 5.18
N ASP A 248 27.35 4.53 5.10
CA ASP A 248 28.66 5.09 5.43
C ASP A 248 29.05 4.90 6.90
N ARG A 249 28.08 4.60 7.77
CA ARG A 249 28.28 4.25 9.18
C ARG A 249 28.32 2.73 9.42
N GLY A 250 28.36 1.93 8.36
CA GLY A 250 28.47 0.48 8.43
C GLY A 250 27.17 -0.24 8.81
N LEU A 251 26.02 0.45 8.80
CA LEU A 251 24.73 -0.17 9.04
C LEU A 251 24.20 -0.83 7.77
N ALA A 252 23.50 -1.95 7.92
CA ALA A 252 22.81 -2.58 6.80
C ALA A 252 21.59 -1.72 6.42
N VAL A 253 21.52 -1.35 5.15
CA VAL A 253 20.42 -0.59 4.55
C VAL A 253 19.80 -1.36 3.40
N GLN A 254 18.52 -1.12 3.16
CA GLN A 254 17.82 -1.75 2.06
C GLN A 254 16.67 -0.85 1.56
N PRO A 255 16.61 -0.52 0.27
CA PRO A 255 17.64 -0.69 -0.77
C PRO A 255 19.00 -0.03 -0.45
N LEU A 256 20.02 -0.39 -1.23
CA LEU A 256 21.36 0.26 -1.18
C LEU A 256 21.32 1.63 -1.86
N PRO A 257 22.28 2.53 -1.54
CA PRO A 257 22.43 3.80 -2.25
C PRO A 257 22.60 3.59 -3.76
N GLY A 258 21.91 4.38 -4.58
CA GLY A 258 21.88 4.29 -6.03
C GLY A 258 21.18 3.05 -6.60
N ALA A 259 20.56 2.21 -5.77
CA ALA A 259 19.80 1.06 -6.25
C ALA A 259 18.51 1.50 -6.96
N GLU A 260 18.06 0.70 -7.93
CA GLU A 260 16.75 0.89 -8.56
C GLU A 260 15.63 0.80 -7.51
N ARG A 261 14.61 1.64 -7.70
CA ARG A 261 13.48 1.79 -6.78
C ARG A 261 12.18 1.38 -7.48
N THR A 262 11.29 0.78 -6.70
CA THR A 262 9.90 0.47 -7.09
C THR A 262 8.91 1.01 -6.06
N ASP A 263 9.40 1.53 -4.94
CA ASP A 263 8.63 2.24 -3.93
C ASP A 263 9.48 3.29 -3.22
N LEU A 264 8.87 4.03 -2.31
CA LEU A 264 9.51 5.08 -1.51
C LEU A 264 10.20 4.57 -0.23
N ILE A 265 10.13 3.28 0.07
CA ILE A 265 10.57 2.76 1.37
C ILE A 265 12.09 2.66 1.42
N GLN A 266 12.68 3.22 2.48
CA GLN A 266 14.06 3.01 2.87
C GLN A 266 14.14 2.37 4.24
N ALA A 267 14.77 1.20 4.32
CA ALA A 267 14.98 0.46 5.56
C ALA A 267 16.42 0.59 6.06
N VAL A 268 16.59 0.68 7.38
CA VAL A 268 17.89 0.69 8.08
C VAL A 268 17.82 -0.25 9.26
N ARG A 269 18.75 -1.21 9.35
CA ARG A 269 18.79 -2.21 10.43
C ARG A 269 19.72 -1.74 11.54
N PHE A 270 19.16 -1.43 12.70
CA PHE A 270 19.94 -0.99 13.86
C PHE A 270 20.45 -2.13 14.74
N GLY A 271 19.74 -3.27 14.78
CA GLY A 271 20.12 -4.40 15.64
C GLY A 271 19.84 -4.19 17.13
N GLU A 272 19.49 -2.98 17.56
CA GLU A 272 19.10 -2.68 18.94
C GLU A 272 17.95 -1.64 19.01
N PRO A 273 17.07 -1.72 20.03
CA PRO A 273 15.90 -0.85 20.14
C PRO A 273 16.25 0.60 20.47
N ARG A 274 17.37 0.83 21.16
CA ARG A 274 17.78 2.15 21.62
C ARG A 274 18.14 3.05 20.44
N ALA A 275 18.98 2.55 19.52
CA ALA A 275 19.38 3.32 18.34
C ALA A 275 18.19 3.66 17.44
N LEU A 276 17.24 2.72 17.25
CA LEU A 276 15.98 2.96 16.55
C LEU A 276 15.20 4.14 17.18
N GLN A 277 15.02 4.13 18.50
CA GLN A 277 14.31 5.22 19.21
C GLN A 277 15.06 6.56 19.13
N GLU A 278 16.38 6.56 19.28
CA GLU A 278 17.19 7.79 19.19
C GLU A 278 17.09 8.43 17.79
N VAL A 279 17.11 7.62 16.73
CA VAL A 279 16.94 8.11 15.36
C VAL A 279 15.53 8.64 15.12
N CYS A 280 14.47 7.94 15.58
CA CYS A 280 13.11 8.46 15.47
C CYS A 280 12.94 9.81 16.21
N ARG A 281 13.53 9.96 17.41
CA ARG A 281 13.50 11.25 18.13
C ARG A 281 14.21 12.35 17.35
N ALA A 282 15.39 12.05 16.78
CA ALA A 282 16.13 13.01 15.98
C ALA A 282 15.35 13.45 14.73
N PHE A 283 14.71 12.50 14.03
CA PHE A 283 13.87 12.79 12.87
C PHE A 283 12.63 13.61 13.24
N GLN A 284 11.93 13.25 14.32
CA GLN A 284 10.79 14.03 14.81
C GLN A 284 11.21 15.46 15.16
N ALA A 285 12.36 15.65 15.82
CA ALA A 285 12.86 16.98 16.19
C ALA A 285 13.13 17.90 14.98
N CYS A 286 13.33 17.32 13.80
CA CYS A 286 13.50 18.04 12.54
C CYS A 286 12.20 18.22 11.73
N SER A 287 11.08 17.69 12.21
CA SER A 287 9.79 17.81 11.52
C SER A 287 9.16 19.20 11.69
N PRO A 288 8.44 19.71 10.67
CA PRO A 288 7.80 21.03 10.72
C PRO A 288 6.65 21.10 11.72
N VAL A 289 5.94 19.99 11.95
CA VAL A 289 4.82 19.90 12.90
C VAL A 289 5.23 19.01 14.07
N GLY A 290 4.93 19.42 15.30
CA GLY A 290 5.18 18.58 16.48
C GLY A 290 6.65 18.25 16.75
N GLY A 291 7.61 18.98 16.18
CA GLY A 291 9.05 18.71 16.41
C GLY A 291 9.53 18.91 17.84
N TYR A 292 8.72 19.49 18.71
CA TYR A 292 8.98 19.59 20.15
C TYR A 292 8.51 18.35 20.94
N VAL A 293 7.89 17.37 20.27
CA VAL A 293 7.36 16.15 20.91
C VAL A 293 8.37 15.02 20.78
N ASP A 294 8.60 14.30 21.88
CA ASP A 294 9.44 13.10 21.89
C ASP A 294 8.62 11.85 21.57
N PRO A 295 8.91 11.14 20.46
CA PRO A 295 8.25 9.87 20.19
C PRO A 295 8.70 8.80 21.19
N VAL A 296 7.72 8.02 21.66
CA VAL A 296 7.89 6.89 22.56
C VAL A 296 7.26 5.63 21.94
N PRO A 297 7.78 4.43 22.23
CA PRO A 297 7.12 3.20 21.85
C PRO A 297 5.67 3.17 22.36
N ALA A 298 4.74 2.82 21.48
CA ALA A 298 3.33 2.71 21.83
C ALA A 298 2.65 1.56 21.06
N PRO A 299 1.63 0.91 21.64
CA PRO A 299 0.78 -0.01 20.90
C PRO A 299 -0.03 0.76 19.84
N MET A 300 -0.18 0.18 18.65
CA MET A 300 -1.03 0.72 17.59
C MET A 300 -2.10 -0.28 17.16
N PRO A 301 -3.37 0.14 17.00
CA PRO A 301 -4.41 -0.73 16.48
C PRO A 301 -4.00 -1.39 15.16
N GLY A 302 -4.14 -2.72 15.08
CA GLY A 302 -3.79 -3.49 13.88
C GLY A 302 -2.33 -3.91 13.78
N TYR A 303 -1.46 -3.58 14.75
CA TYR A 303 -0.06 -4.02 14.78
C TYR A 303 0.22 -5.01 15.91
N ALA A 304 1.09 -5.99 15.65
CA ALA A 304 1.42 -7.03 16.63
C ALA A 304 2.49 -6.61 17.65
N SER A 305 3.17 -5.49 17.43
CA SER A 305 4.25 -4.98 18.28
C SER A 305 4.05 -3.49 18.55
N GLU A 306 4.64 -2.99 19.64
CA GLU A 306 4.77 -1.54 19.82
C GLU A 306 5.58 -0.95 18.66
N LEU A 307 5.19 0.24 18.24
CA LEU A 307 5.88 1.01 17.21
C LEU A 307 6.45 2.28 17.85
N VAL A 308 7.62 2.72 17.39
CA VAL A 308 8.10 4.09 17.59
C VAL A 308 8.03 4.81 16.26
N MET A 309 7.44 6.01 16.22
CA MET A 309 7.19 6.73 14.97
C MET A 309 7.56 8.20 15.08
N ALA A 310 8.29 8.69 14.09
CA ALA A 310 8.48 10.09 13.74
C ALA A 310 7.54 10.42 12.57
N GLY A 311 6.64 11.38 12.75
CA GLY A 311 5.57 11.67 11.82
C GLY A 311 5.01 13.08 11.98
N GLY A 312 5.88 14.06 12.20
CA GLY A 312 5.52 15.47 12.36
C GLY A 312 5.04 16.14 11.06
N THR A 313 3.90 15.69 10.57
CA THR A 313 3.35 15.97 9.24
C THR A 313 2.19 16.96 9.30
N PHE A 314 1.94 17.67 8.20
CA PHE A 314 0.80 18.59 8.08
C PHE A 314 -0.52 17.86 7.94
N ILE A 315 -0.53 16.74 7.22
CA ILE A 315 -1.68 15.84 7.13
C ILE A 315 -1.42 14.65 8.05
N ASP A 316 -2.26 14.47 9.08
CA ASP A 316 -2.11 13.40 10.07
C ASP A 316 -1.95 12.02 9.42
N GLY A 317 -0.79 11.39 9.66
CA GLY A 317 -0.47 10.05 9.14
C GLY A 317 -0.07 10.02 7.67
N SER A 318 0.17 11.18 7.04
CA SER A 318 0.73 11.27 5.69
C SER A 318 2.12 10.68 5.65
N THR A 319 2.33 9.76 4.71
CA THR A 319 3.61 9.06 4.53
C THR A 319 4.24 9.40 3.18
N SER A 320 3.70 10.41 2.49
CA SER A 320 4.41 11.16 1.44
C SER A 320 5.18 12.35 2.00
N GLU A 321 4.77 12.87 3.14
CA GLU A 321 5.62 13.74 3.94
C GLU A 321 6.66 12.89 4.69
N PHE A 322 7.80 13.49 5.03
CA PHE A 322 8.89 12.75 5.68
C PHE A 322 8.42 12.15 7.01
N SER A 323 8.55 10.84 7.11
CA SER A 323 8.23 10.07 8.31
C SER A 323 9.15 8.87 8.41
N ALA A 324 9.33 8.38 9.63
CA ALA A 324 10.04 7.14 9.85
C ALA A 324 9.53 6.43 11.09
N ASP A 325 9.48 5.12 11.04
CA ASP A 325 8.89 4.32 12.07
C ASP A 325 9.44 2.89 12.04
N GLY A 326 9.29 2.17 13.15
CA GLY A 326 9.77 0.80 13.24
C GLY A 326 9.15 0.04 14.39
N PRO A 327 8.85 -1.26 14.20
CA PRO A 327 8.40 -2.11 15.29
C PRO A 327 9.53 -2.38 16.27
N LEU A 328 9.19 -2.40 17.56
CA LEU A 328 10.11 -2.72 18.65
C LEU A 328 10.32 -4.24 18.74
N ARG A 329 10.81 -4.84 17.65
CA ARG A 329 11.18 -6.26 17.54
C ARG A 329 12.45 -6.41 16.73
N GLU A 330 13.21 -7.48 16.99
CA GLU A 330 14.42 -7.77 16.23
C GLU A 330 14.13 -7.90 14.71
N PRO A 331 15.03 -7.39 13.84
CA PRO A 331 16.33 -6.78 14.14
C PRO A 331 16.29 -5.24 14.28
N TYR A 332 15.18 -4.68 14.78
CA TYR A 332 14.97 -3.24 15.02
C TYR A 332 15.22 -2.41 13.77
N VAL A 333 14.40 -2.67 12.77
CA VAL A 333 14.50 -2.00 11.47
C VAL A 333 13.68 -0.71 11.53
N LEU A 334 14.32 0.40 11.19
CA LEU A 334 13.66 1.65 10.85
C LEU A 334 13.23 1.58 9.39
N PHE A 335 11.98 1.96 9.12
CA PHE A 335 11.47 2.23 7.80
C PHE A 335 11.23 3.74 7.72
N SER A 336 11.76 4.36 6.67
CA SER A 336 11.60 5.78 6.39
C SER A 336 11.04 5.98 4.99
N GLN A 337 10.21 6.99 4.84
CA GLN A 337 9.49 7.29 3.62
C GLN A 337 9.10 8.76 3.54
N GLY A 338 8.81 9.22 2.32
CA GLY A 338 8.40 10.59 2.07
C GLY A 338 9.55 11.60 2.22
N GLY A 339 9.21 12.89 2.10
CA GLY A 339 10.14 14.01 2.30
C GLY A 339 10.54 14.67 1.00
#